data_AF-G7J2Y8-F1
#
_entry.id   AF-G7J2Y8-F1
#
_cell.length_a   1.000
_cell.length_b   1.000
_cell.length_c   1.000
_cell.angle_alpha   90.00
_cell.angle_beta   90.00
_cell.angle_gamma   90.00
#
_symmetry.space_group_name_H-M   'P 1'
#
loop_
_entity.id
_entity.type
_entity.pdbx_description
1 polymer ?
#
loop_
_entity_poly.entity_id
_entity_poly.type
_entity_poly.pdbx_seq_one_letter_code
_entity_poly.pdbx_strand_id
1 'polypeptide(L)'
;MNLTRFTDAMLKINLKRLRDSHRDENGSHCRKRPKYPSVRLFANFEINCRKSNLGGPSWDVGLGRRDSITASRSDANNSIPAPFFNLSTLKTNFANQGLSVEDLVALSGAHTIGLARCVQFRAHIYNDSNVDPLFRKSLQNKCPRSGNDNVLEPFDYQTPTHFDNLYFKNLLAKKTLLHSDHELFNIGSSTNNLVRKYATNNAEFFKAFAEGMVKMSSSIKPLTGSNGQIRINCRKTN
;
A
#
# COMPACT_ATOMS: atom_id res chain seq x y z
N MET A 1 -13.88 7.86 10.92
CA MET A 1 -12.75 7.41 10.08
C MET A 1 -13.07 7.57 8.58
N ASN A 2 -12.28 8.37 7.85
CA ASN A 2 -12.50 8.63 6.43
C ASN A 2 -11.65 7.63 5.60
N LEU A 3 -12.32 6.65 5.01
CA LEU A 3 -11.76 5.50 4.28
C LEU A 3 -10.73 5.83 3.21
N THR A 4 -10.86 7.00 2.57
CA THR A 4 -9.99 7.45 1.47
C THR A 4 -8.55 7.71 1.89
N ARG A 5 -8.19 7.51 3.16
CA ARG A 5 -6.81 7.68 3.64
C ARG A 5 -6.17 6.44 4.23
N PHE A 6 -6.92 5.38 4.55
CA PHE A 6 -6.31 4.17 5.12
C PHE A 6 -5.73 3.27 4.02
N THR A 7 -6.55 2.94 3.02
CA THR A 7 -6.09 2.25 1.80
C THR A 7 -5.06 3.11 1.07
N ASP A 8 -5.36 4.39 0.96
CA ASP A 8 -4.52 5.39 0.35
C ASP A 8 -3.28 5.68 1.21
N ALA A 9 -3.10 5.22 2.46
CA ALA A 9 -1.84 5.41 3.20
C ALA A 9 -0.92 4.20 3.16
N MET A 10 -1.50 3.00 3.14
CA MET A 10 -0.79 1.80 2.71
C MET A 10 -0.30 1.93 1.25
N LEU A 11 -0.97 2.78 0.44
CA LEU A 11 -0.61 3.11 -0.94
C LEU A 11 0.00 4.51 -1.18
N LYS A 12 -0.13 5.50 -0.29
CA LYS A 12 0.45 6.85 -0.47
C LYS A 12 1.93 6.91 -0.20
N ILE A 13 2.49 5.88 0.43
CA ILE A 13 3.92 5.68 0.37
C ILE A 13 4.36 5.45 -1.10
N ASN A 14 3.48 4.91 -1.97
CA ASN A 14 3.83 4.45 -3.33
C ASN A 14 3.47 5.37 -4.50
N LEU A 15 2.77 6.50 -4.34
CA LEU A 15 2.31 7.30 -5.49
C LEU A 15 2.48 8.81 -5.29
N LYS A 16 3.71 9.33 -5.45
CA LYS A 16 3.97 10.78 -5.58
C LYS A 16 4.13 11.25 -7.04
N ARG A 17 3.65 10.50 -8.04
CA ARG A 17 3.66 10.95 -9.45
C ARG A 17 2.44 10.52 -10.26
N LEU A 18 1.23 10.79 -9.75
CA LEU A 18 -0.01 10.82 -10.54
C LEU A 18 -0.94 11.93 -10.03
N ARG A 19 -0.36 13.09 -9.70
CA ARG A 19 -1.13 14.28 -9.33
C ARG A 19 -1.26 15.18 -10.55
N ASP A 20 -2.51 15.37 -10.94
CA ASP A 20 -3.00 16.33 -11.94
C ASP A 20 -2.70 15.99 -13.41
N SER A 21 -3.57 15.19 -14.05
CA SER A 21 -3.97 15.30 -15.47
C SER A 21 -4.92 14.15 -15.83
N HIS A 22 -6.23 14.41 -15.82
CA HIS A 22 -7.22 13.76 -16.69
C HIS A 22 -8.41 14.73 -16.76
N ARG A 23 -8.30 15.73 -17.63
CA ARG A 23 -9.45 16.32 -18.31
C ARG A 23 -9.49 15.62 -19.66
N ASP A 24 -10.64 15.05 -20.00
CA ASP A 24 -10.83 14.46 -21.32
C ASP A 24 -11.16 15.57 -22.32
N GLU A 25 -10.37 15.63 -23.38
CA GLU A 25 -10.72 16.25 -24.65
C GLU A 25 -11.72 15.32 -25.35
N ASN A 26 -12.86 15.87 -25.78
CA ASN A 26 -13.95 15.25 -26.57
C ASN A 26 -15.23 15.00 -25.79
N GLY A 27 -15.98 16.08 -25.58
CA GLY A 27 -17.37 16.04 -25.16
C GLY A 27 -18.28 15.33 -26.17
N SER A 28 -18.46 14.02 -26.00
CA SER A 28 -19.56 13.29 -26.65
C SER A 28 -20.26 12.32 -25.70
N HIS A 29 -21.58 12.26 -25.87
CA HIS A 29 -22.60 11.81 -24.93
C HIS A 29 -22.61 10.29 -24.65
N CYS A 30 -22.56 9.90 -23.37
CA CYS A 30 -23.12 8.64 -22.87
C CYS A 30 -24.41 8.93 -22.07
N ARG A 31 -25.58 8.56 -22.61
CA ARG A 31 -26.87 8.79 -21.95
C ARG A 31 -27.16 7.74 -20.86
N LYS A 32 -27.24 8.26 -19.63
CA LYS A 32 -28.08 7.87 -18.47
C LYS A 32 -27.78 6.57 -17.70
N ARG A 33 -26.80 6.64 -16.78
CA ARG A 33 -27.02 6.75 -15.31
C ARG A 33 -25.78 7.44 -14.70
N PRO A 34 -25.88 8.63 -14.08
CA PRO A 34 -24.73 9.25 -13.46
C PRO A 34 -24.62 8.80 -12.01
N LYS A 35 -23.44 8.34 -11.63
CA LYS A 35 -22.75 8.71 -10.38
C LYS A 35 -21.44 7.94 -10.33
N TYR A 36 -20.39 8.60 -10.79
CA TYR A 36 -19.00 8.19 -10.62
C TYR A 36 -18.80 7.59 -9.22
N PRO A 37 -18.37 6.31 -9.11
CA PRO A 37 -18.00 5.77 -7.82
C PRO A 37 -16.71 6.45 -7.37
N SER A 38 -16.72 6.85 -6.11
CA SER A 38 -15.63 7.49 -5.37
C SER A 38 -14.24 6.92 -5.73
N VAL A 39 -13.41 7.85 -6.21
CA VAL A 39 -11.98 7.83 -6.51
C VAL A 39 -11.13 6.72 -5.83
N ARG A 40 -10.52 5.92 -6.71
CA ARG A 40 -9.16 5.34 -6.72
C ARG A 40 -8.75 4.50 -5.50
N LEU A 41 -8.88 3.18 -5.62
CA LEU A 41 -8.04 2.24 -4.87
C LEU A 41 -6.73 1.93 -5.60
N PHE A 42 -6.70 2.03 -6.92
CA PHE A 42 -5.50 2.06 -7.75
C PHE A 42 -5.84 2.93 -8.95
N ALA A 43 -4.91 3.74 -9.46
CA ALA A 43 -5.15 4.46 -10.71
C ALA A 43 -5.19 3.43 -11.86
N ASN A 44 -6.40 2.94 -12.15
CA ASN A 44 -6.98 2.51 -13.43
C ASN A 44 -8.29 1.79 -13.10
N PHE A 45 -9.38 2.56 -13.06
CA PHE A 45 -10.73 2.05 -12.92
C PHE A 45 -11.55 2.52 -14.13
N GLU A 46 -11.19 2.01 -15.30
CA GLU A 46 -12.19 1.82 -16.35
C GLU A 46 -12.86 0.48 -16.08
N ILE A 47 -14.19 0.50 -16.16
CA ILE A 47 -15.07 -0.65 -15.97
C ILE A 47 -14.81 -1.62 -17.13
N ASN A 48 -13.79 -2.47 -16.96
CA ASN A 48 -13.54 -3.74 -17.65
C ASN A 48 -12.28 -4.35 -17.04
N CYS A 49 -12.35 -5.61 -16.61
CA CYS A 49 -11.25 -6.41 -16.04
C CYS A 49 -10.10 -6.62 -17.05
N ARG A 50 -9.38 -5.57 -17.43
CA ARG A 50 -8.11 -5.69 -18.14
C ARG A 50 -7.01 -5.95 -17.11
N LYS A 51 -6.08 -6.85 -17.47
CA LYS A 51 -4.87 -7.19 -16.71
C LYS A 51 -4.27 -5.95 -16.03
N SER A 52 -3.86 -6.11 -14.77
CA SER A 52 -3.03 -5.13 -14.07
C SER A 52 -1.87 -4.69 -14.98
N ASN A 53 -1.77 -3.38 -15.26
CA ASN A 53 -0.70 -2.83 -16.11
C ASN A 53 0.70 -3.06 -15.52
N LEU A 54 0.79 -3.45 -14.25
CA LEU A 54 2.04 -3.76 -13.57
C LEU A 54 2.22 -5.27 -13.36
N GLY A 55 1.33 -6.15 -13.84
CA GLY A 55 1.48 -7.61 -13.77
C GLY A 55 0.87 -8.30 -12.55
N GLY A 56 0.22 -7.54 -11.66
CA GLY A 56 -0.40 -8.07 -10.44
C GLY A 56 -1.74 -8.79 -10.65
N PRO A 57 -2.33 -9.34 -9.58
CA PRO A 57 -3.61 -10.04 -9.65
C PRO A 57 -4.76 -9.09 -9.95
N SER A 58 -5.89 -9.67 -10.34
CA SER A 58 -7.18 -8.99 -10.45
C SER A 58 -8.15 -9.57 -9.43
N TRP A 59 -9.08 -8.74 -8.94
CA TRP A 59 -10.12 -9.16 -8.01
C TRP A 59 -11.35 -8.27 -8.17
N ASP A 60 -12.51 -8.81 -7.78
CA ASP A 60 -13.76 -8.07 -7.83
C ASP A 60 -13.80 -7.02 -6.73
N VAL A 61 -14.08 -5.78 -7.12
CA VAL A 61 -14.12 -4.66 -6.19
C VAL A 61 -15.56 -4.41 -5.75
N GLY A 62 -15.80 -4.51 -4.44
CA GLY A 62 -17.08 -4.12 -3.85
C GLY A 62 -17.40 -2.64 -4.10
N LEU A 63 -18.60 -2.37 -4.62
CA LEU A 63 -19.11 -1.02 -4.94
C LEU A 63 -20.13 -0.54 -3.90
N GLY A 64 -20.59 0.71 -4.04
CA GLY A 64 -21.69 1.27 -3.22
C GLY A 64 -21.26 2.07 -2.00
N ARG A 65 -19.96 2.29 -1.80
CA ARG A 65 -19.46 3.23 -0.77
C ARG A 65 -19.80 4.67 -1.13
N ARG A 66 -19.98 5.49 -0.10
CA ARG A 66 -20.26 6.92 -0.18
C ARG A 66 -19.18 7.72 0.52
N ASP A 67 -19.02 8.97 0.11
CA ASP A 67 -18.02 9.88 0.66
C ASP A 67 -18.48 10.41 2.03
N SER A 68 -17.52 10.57 2.94
CA SER A 68 -17.77 11.22 4.22
C SER A 68 -18.10 12.71 4.05
N ILE A 69 -18.57 13.34 5.14
CA ILE A 69 -18.67 14.80 5.25
C ILE A 69 -17.61 15.40 6.20
N THR A 70 -16.82 14.56 6.86
CA THR A 70 -15.77 14.96 7.81
C THR A 70 -14.44 14.25 7.52
N ALA A 71 -13.36 14.75 8.08
CA ALA A 71 -12.05 14.10 8.09
C ALA A 71 -11.49 14.09 9.51
N SER A 72 -10.69 13.08 9.83
CA SER A 72 -10.01 12.97 11.14
C SER A 72 -8.50 12.84 10.92
N ARG A 73 -7.75 13.84 11.36
CA ARG A 73 -6.28 13.81 11.37
C ARG A 73 -5.76 12.90 12.47
N SER A 74 -6.39 12.88 13.63
CA SER A 74 -6.05 11.99 14.74
C SER A 74 -6.21 10.53 14.34
N ASP A 75 -7.33 10.14 13.72
CA ASP A 75 -7.54 8.76 13.24
C ASP A 75 -6.43 8.36 12.27
N ALA A 76 -6.03 9.26 11.36
CA ALA A 76 -4.98 9.00 10.40
C ALA A 76 -3.62 8.76 11.09
N ASN A 77 -3.24 9.65 12.01
CA ASN A 77 -1.98 9.52 12.75
C ASN A 77 -1.92 8.26 13.63
N ASN A 78 -3.06 7.82 14.17
CA ASN A 78 -3.12 6.68 15.09
C ASN A 78 -3.32 5.34 14.38
N SER A 79 -3.97 5.35 13.21
CA SER A 79 -4.37 4.11 12.53
C SER A 79 -3.43 3.73 11.40
N ILE A 80 -2.74 4.67 10.74
CA ILE A 80 -1.84 4.33 9.64
C ILE A 80 -0.52 3.78 10.21
N PRO A 81 -0.08 2.58 9.80
CA PRO A 81 1.17 2.02 10.30
C PRO A 81 2.37 2.87 9.83
N ALA A 82 3.29 3.14 10.74
CA ALA A 82 4.52 3.86 10.44
C ALA A 82 5.62 2.88 9.96
N PRO A 83 6.57 3.32 9.12
CA PRO A 83 7.62 2.45 8.56
C PRO A 83 8.63 1.92 9.59
N PHE A 84 8.57 2.41 10.83
CA PHE A 84 9.43 2.04 11.96
C PHE A 84 8.69 1.20 13.02
N PHE A 85 7.47 0.73 12.74
CA PHE A 85 6.75 -0.16 13.64
C PHE A 85 7.38 -1.56 13.66
N ASN A 86 7.50 -2.13 14.86
CA ASN A 86 7.84 -3.53 15.05
C ASN A 86 6.67 -4.45 14.69
N LEU A 87 6.93 -5.76 14.56
CA LEU A 87 5.92 -6.74 14.17
C LEU A 87 4.68 -6.77 15.08
N SER A 88 4.85 -6.64 16.41
CA SER A 88 3.74 -6.67 17.36
C SER A 88 2.79 -5.49 17.15
N THR A 89 3.35 -4.29 16.95
CA THR A 89 2.59 -3.08 16.66
C THR A 89 1.89 -3.18 15.30
N LEU A 90 2.55 -3.73 14.27
CA LEU A 90 1.93 -3.96 12.95
C LEU A 90 0.72 -4.89 13.05
N LYS A 91 0.86 -6.03 13.75
CA LYS A 91 -0.25 -6.97 13.97
C LYS A 91 -1.42 -6.31 14.69
N THR A 92 -1.15 -5.56 15.75
CA THR A 92 -2.19 -4.85 16.52
C THR A 92 -2.89 -3.82 15.65
N ASN A 93 -2.12 -3.06 14.86
CA ASN A 93 -2.65 -2.05 13.95
C ASN A 93 -3.60 -2.66 12.90
N PHE A 94 -3.21 -3.77 12.28
CA PHE A 94 -4.05 -4.50 11.32
C PHE A 94 -5.27 -5.14 11.97
N ALA A 95 -5.10 -5.76 13.14
CA ALA A 95 -6.19 -6.36 13.91
C ALA A 95 -7.27 -5.32 14.28
N ASN A 96 -6.87 -4.09 14.61
CA ASN A 96 -7.79 -2.98 14.88
C ASN A 96 -8.64 -2.58 13.66
N GLN A 97 -8.24 -3.00 12.45
CA GLN A 97 -9.01 -2.84 11.21
C GLN A 97 -9.72 -4.11 10.76
N GLY A 98 -9.73 -5.16 11.60
CA GLY A 98 -10.30 -6.46 11.28
C GLY A 98 -9.47 -7.27 10.28
N LEU A 99 -8.17 -6.97 10.15
CA LEU A 99 -7.24 -7.67 9.27
C LEU A 99 -6.39 -8.66 10.08
N SER A 100 -6.17 -9.83 9.52
CA SER A 100 -5.40 -10.92 10.11
C SER A 100 -3.89 -10.73 9.91
N VAL A 101 -3.09 -11.61 10.53
CA VAL A 101 -1.64 -11.65 10.29
C VAL A 101 -1.31 -12.05 8.85
N GLU A 102 -2.14 -12.89 8.22
CA GLU A 102 -1.98 -13.23 6.80
C GLU A 102 -2.24 -12.02 5.91
N ASP A 103 -3.30 -11.25 6.22
CA ASP A 103 -3.61 -10.00 5.51
C ASP A 103 -2.45 -8.99 5.66
N LEU A 104 -1.84 -8.88 6.85
CA LEU A 104 -0.64 -8.07 7.07
C LEU A 104 0.49 -8.46 6.12
N VAL A 105 0.89 -9.73 6.10
CA VAL A 105 2.03 -10.17 5.29
C VAL A 105 1.72 -10.03 3.79
N ALA A 106 0.51 -10.41 3.36
CA ALA A 106 0.11 -10.29 1.97
C ALA A 106 0.06 -8.82 1.53
N LEU A 107 -0.62 -7.94 2.26
CA LEU A 107 -0.78 -6.52 1.89
C LEU A 107 0.54 -5.74 1.96
N SER A 108 1.48 -6.10 2.83
CA SER A 108 2.85 -5.58 2.78
C SER A 108 3.56 -5.89 1.46
N GLY A 109 3.15 -6.96 0.76
CA GLY A 109 3.57 -7.26 -0.60
C GLY A 109 3.29 -6.16 -1.62
N ALA A 110 2.43 -5.17 -1.33
CA ALA A 110 2.26 -3.98 -2.17
C ALA A 110 3.56 -3.17 -2.33
N HIS A 111 4.54 -3.34 -1.44
CA HIS A 111 5.88 -2.78 -1.55
C HIS A 111 6.75 -3.50 -2.62
N THR A 112 6.21 -4.41 -3.43
CA THR A 112 6.87 -4.86 -4.68
C THR A 112 6.99 -3.73 -5.72
N ILE A 113 6.17 -2.68 -5.62
CA ILE A 113 6.23 -1.51 -6.50
C ILE A 113 6.32 -0.20 -5.71
N GLY A 114 6.82 0.85 -6.35
CA GLY A 114 6.82 2.20 -5.80
C GLY A 114 8.15 2.60 -5.14
N LEU A 115 8.15 3.78 -4.50
CA LEU A 115 9.34 4.46 -4.03
C LEU A 115 9.16 5.01 -2.61
N ALA A 116 10.18 4.88 -1.75
CA ALA A 116 10.23 5.55 -0.46
C ALA A 116 11.18 6.75 -0.49
N ARG A 117 10.88 7.76 0.32
CA ARG A 117 11.86 8.82 0.60
C ARG A 117 12.89 8.36 1.63
N CYS A 118 14.12 8.85 1.50
CA CYS A 118 15.21 8.64 2.45
C CYS A 118 14.81 8.82 3.92
N VAL A 119 14.02 9.85 4.25
CA VAL A 119 13.50 10.04 5.62
C VAL A 119 12.72 8.86 6.20
N GLN A 120 12.12 8.01 5.37
CA GLN A 120 11.31 6.88 5.82
C GLN A 120 12.15 5.65 6.18
N PHE A 121 13.35 5.51 5.60
CA PHE A 121 14.20 4.33 5.79
C PHE A 121 15.57 4.64 6.42
N ARG A 122 15.92 5.91 6.59
CA ARG A 122 17.23 6.30 7.14
C ARG A 122 17.56 5.60 8.47
N ALA A 123 16.60 5.54 9.38
CA ALA A 123 16.80 4.89 10.67
C ALA A 123 17.16 3.39 10.49
N HIS A 124 16.44 2.69 9.62
CA HIS A 124 16.68 1.28 9.31
C HIS A 124 18.12 1.03 8.83
N ILE A 125 18.59 1.78 7.84
CA ILE A 125 19.92 1.56 7.24
C ILE A 125 21.09 1.97 8.15
N TYR A 126 20.87 2.73 9.22
CA TYR A 126 21.93 3.17 10.14
C TYR A 126 21.89 2.49 11.51
N ASN A 127 20.72 2.04 11.97
CA ASN A 127 20.53 1.54 13.33
C ASN A 127 20.30 0.02 13.38
N ASP A 128 19.74 -0.57 12.32
CA ASP A 128 19.40 -1.99 12.32
C ASP A 128 20.60 -2.82 11.86
N SER A 129 20.90 -3.91 12.56
CA SER A 129 22.06 -4.77 12.30
C SER A 129 21.81 -5.84 11.23
N ASN A 130 20.55 -6.15 10.97
CA ASN A 130 20.08 -7.28 10.17
C ASN A 130 19.80 -6.96 8.69
N VAL A 131 20.24 -5.81 8.17
CA VAL A 131 20.23 -5.50 6.73
C VAL A 131 21.47 -6.05 6.03
N ASP A 132 21.35 -6.52 4.80
CA ASP A 132 22.49 -6.92 3.96
C ASP A 132 23.54 -5.79 3.89
N PRO A 133 24.84 -6.05 4.19
CA PRO A 133 25.85 -4.99 4.25
C PRO A 133 26.08 -4.23 2.96
N LEU A 134 26.04 -4.91 1.81
CA LEU A 134 26.26 -4.28 0.50
C LEU A 134 25.07 -3.42 0.11
N PHE A 135 23.85 -3.94 0.31
CA PHE A 135 22.62 -3.20 0.11
C PHE A 135 22.57 -1.96 1.01
N ARG A 136 22.87 -2.11 2.31
CA ARG A 136 22.97 -1.00 3.26
C ARG A 136 23.94 0.07 2.77
N LYS A 137 25.16 -0.31 2.37
CA LYS A 137 26.17 0.63 1.87
C LYS A 137 25.68 1.38 0.63
N SER A 138 25.00 0.68 -0.29
CA SER A 138 24.44 1.30 -1.50
C SER A 138 23.38 2.37 -1.18
N LEU A 139 22.54 2.13 -0.17
CA LEU A 139 21.53 3.08 0.30
C LEU A 139 22.16 4.26 1.04
N GLN A 140 23.16 4.02 1.91
CA GLN A 140 23.85 5.07 2.66
C GLN A 140 24.58 6.07 1.75
N ASN A 141 25.09 5.63 0.60
CA ASN A 141 25.69 6.53 -0.39
C ASN A 141 24.70 7.56 -0.95
N LYS A 142 23.41 7.22 -1.00
CA LYS A 142 22.34 8.08 -1.53
C LYS A 142 21.57 8.81 -0.42
N CYS A 143 21.48 8.18 0.75
CA CYS A 143 20.76 8.60 1.94
C CYS A 143 21.73 8.74 3.13
N PRO A 144 22.53 9.83 3.20
CA PRO A 144 23.42 10.12 4.33
C PRO A 144 22.65 10.26 5.67
N ARG A 145 23.41 10.23 6.78
CA ARG A 145 22.88 10.38 8.16
C ARG A 145 22.06 11.67 8.34
N SER A 146 22.35 12.70 7.56
CA SER A 146 21.60 13.95 7.51
C SER A 146 21.59 14.49 6.07
N GLY A 147 20.53 15.23 5.71
CA GLY A 147 20.34 15.71 4.34
C GLY A 147 19.79 14.64 3.39
N ASN A 148 19.55 15.02 2.13
CA ASN A 148 18.96 14.15 1.10
C ASN A 148 17.59 13.54 1.47
N ASP A 149 16.83 14.21 2.33
CA ASP A 149 15.54 13.72 2.84
C ASP A 149 14.54 13.30 1.76
N ASN A 150 14.59 13.95 0.60
CA ASN A 150 13.67 13.72 -0.52
C ASN A 150 14.21 12.78 -1.60
N VAL A 151 15.43 12.23 -1.45
CA VAL A 151 15.94 11.19 -2.35
C VAL A 151 14.99 10.00 -2.29
N LEU A 152 14.63 9.49 -3.47
CA LEU A 152 13.71 8.38 -3.65
C LEU A 152 14.47 7.10 -3.97
N GLU A 153 14.15 6.02 -3.26
CA GLU A 153 14.65 4.68 -3.54
C GLU A 153 13.47 3.72 -3.70
N PRO A 154 13.58 2.72 -4.58
CA PRO A 154 12.51 1.77 -4.78
C PRO A 154 12.36 0.82 -3.59
N PHE A 155 11.12 0.43 -3.29
CA PHE A 155 10.85 -0.61 -2.29
C PHE A 155 11.41 -1.97 -2.73
N ASP A 156 11.19 -2.32 -4.00
CA ASP A 156 11.81 -3.45 -4.66
C ASP A 156 12.93 -2.97 -5.58
N TYR A 157 14.17 -3.28 -5.21
CA TYR A 157 15.33 -2.88 -5.98
C TYR A 157 15.49 -3.66 -7.30
N GLN A 158 14.76 -4.78 -7.47
CA GLN A 158 14.83 -5.64 -8.65
C GLN A 158 13.78 -5.25 -9.69
N THR A 159 12.53 -5.11 -9.26
CA THR A 159 11.37 -4.90 -10.15
C THR A 159 10.46 -3.75 -9.68
N PRO A 160 10.97 -2.52 -9.58
CA PRO A 160 10.26 -1.40 -8.93
C PRO A 160 8.91 -0.99 -9.55
N THR A 161 8.63 -1.48 -10.76
CA THR A 161 7.40 -1.21 -11.51
C THR A 161 6.70 -2.49 -11.99
N HIS A 162 7.05 -3.66 -11.46
CA HIS A 162 6.34 -4.90 -11.72
C HIS A 162 5.83 -5.48 -10.40
N PHE A 163 4.56 -5.85 -10.36
CA PHE A 163 3.94 -6.41 -9.19
C PHE A 163 4.15 -7.92 -9.19
N ASP A 164 5.07 -8.40 -8.34
CA ASP A 164 5.48 -9.79 -8.26
C ASP A 164 5.85 -10.17 -6.81
N ASN A 165 6.41 -11.37 -6.61
CA ASN A 165 6.84 -11.82 -5.29
C ASN A 165 8.32 -11.55 -4.96
N LEU A 166 9.04 -10.75 -5.77
CA LEU A 166 10.44 -10.41 -5.48
C LEU A 166 10.58 -9.60 -4.19
N TYR A 167 9.55 -8.85 -3.78
CA TYR A 167 9.44 -8.28 -2.44
C TYR A 167 9.73 -9.32 -1.34
N PHE A 168 9.10 -10.50 -1.41
CA PHE A 168 9.32 -11.56 -0.42
C PHE A 168 10.69 -12.22 -0.55
N LYS A 169 11.23 -12.33 -1.77
CA LYS A 169 12.60 -12.81 -1.96
C LYS A 169 13.62 -11.82 -1.39
N ASN A 170 13.36 -10.52 -1.49
CA ASN A 170 14.17 -9.46 -0.89
C ASN A 170 14.15 -9.52 0.63
N LEU A 171 13.01 -9.84 1.26
CA LEU A 171 12.92 -10.12 2.70
C LEU A 171 13.85 -11.26 3.11
N LEU A 172 13.82 -12.40 2.40
CA LEU A 172 14.70 -13.54 2.67
C LEU A 172 16.19 -13.17 2.52
N ALA A 173 16.50 -12.31 1.56
CA ALA A 173 17.85 -11.81 1.31
C ALA A 173 18.27 -10.65 2.23
N LYS A 174 17.41 -10.19 3.14
CA LYS A 174 17.65 -9.02 4.02
C LYS A 174 17.91 -7.72 3.24
N LYS A 175 17.26 -7.57 2.07
CA LYS A 175 17.39 -6.44 1.14
C LYS A 175 16.10 -5.64 1.02
N THR A 176 15.53 -5.26 2.15
CA THR A 176 14.28 -4.46 2.21
C THR A 176 14.55 -3.06 2.69
N LEU A 177 13.73 -2.12 2.24
CA LEU A 177 13.96 -0.70 2.47
C LEU A 177 13.48 -0.25 3.86
N LEU A 178 12.29 -0.66 4.31
CA LEU A 178 11.73 -0.21 5.58
C LEU A 178 12.04 -1.18 6.72
N HIS A 179 12.12 -0.63 7.94
CA HIS A 179 12.17 -1.43 9.17
C HIS A 179 10.92 -2.32 9.29
N SER A 180 9.73 -1.78 9.04
CA SER A 180 8.47 -2.53 9.09
C SER A 180 8.41 -3.71 8.11
N ASP A 181 9.07 -3.60 6.96
CA ASP A 181 9.19 -4.73 6.03
C ASP A 181 10.09 -5.81 6.65
N HIS A 182 11.27 -5.38 7.12
CA HIS A 182 12.25 -6.28 7.72
C HIS A 182 11.68 -7.11 8.89
N GLU A 183 10.81 -6.50 9.70
CA GLU A 183 10.12 -7.14 10.82
C GLU A 183 9.23 -8.34 10.41
N LEU A 184 8.80 -8.43 9.16
CA LEU A 184 8.04 -9.58 8.64
C LEU A 184 8.91 -10.83 8.51
N PHE A 185 10.23 -10.69 8.43
CA PHE A 185 11.17 -11.81 8.33
C PHE A 185 12.40 -11.63 9.22
N ASN A 186 12.31 -12.12 10.45
CA ASN A 186 13.39 -12.07 11.44
C ASN A 186 13.44 -13.36 12.27
N ILE A 187 14.53 -13.59 13.01
CA ILE A 187 14.68 -14.77 13.87
C ILE A 187 13.52 -14.81 14.88
N GLY A 188 12.81 -15.95 14.94
CA GLY A 188 11.66 -16.14 15.84
C GLY A 188 10.36 -15.44 15.40
N SER A 189 10.35 -14.73 14.26
CA SER A 189 9.14 -14.10 13.76
C SER A 189 8.08 -15.13 13.35
N SER A 190 6.85 -14.94 13.84
CA SER A 190 5.70 -15.79 13.51
C SER A 190 5.26 -15.70 12.05
N THR A 191 5.72 -14.68 11.31
CA THR A 191 5.34 -14.47 9.89
C THR A 191 6.30 -15.14 8.92
N ASN A 192 7.39 -15.74 9.40
CA ASN A 192 8.43 -16.35 8.57
C ASN A 192 7.88 -17.39 7.58
N ASN A 193 6.93 -18.22 8.00
CA ASN A 193 6.33 -19.25 7.13
C ASN A 193 5.54 -18.64 5.97
N LEU A 194 4.80 -17.54 6.22
CA LEU A 194 4.06 -16.83 5.18
C LEU A 194 5.01 -16.14 4.19
N VAL A 195 6.06 -15.48 4.68
CA VAL A 195 7.07 -14.86 3.81
C VAL A 195 7.73 -15.91 2.91
N ARG A 196 8.13 -17.06 3.46
CA ARG A 196 8.69 -18.17 2.66
C ARG A 196 7.69 -18.70 1.63
N LYS A 197 6.42 -18.90 2.03
CA LYS A 197 5.34 -19.34 1.14
C LYS A 197 5.17 -18.41 -0.06
N TYR A 198 5.10 -17.11 0.19
CA TYR A 198 4.90 -16.11 -0.88
C TYR A 198 6.16 -15.92 -1.73
N ALA A 199 7.36 -16.03 -1.15
CA ALA A 199 8.61 -16.00 -1.90
C ALA A 199 8.76 -17.17 -2.89
N THR A 200 8.27 -18.36 -2.54
CA THR A 200 8.35 -19.55 -3.40
C THR A 200 7.19 -19.67 -4.38
N ASN A 201 6.01 -19.15 -4.04
CA ASN A 201 4.80 -19.29 -4.85
C ASN A 201 4.10 -17.94 -5.09
N ASN A 202 4.31 -17.39 -6.28
CA ASN A 202 3.70 -16.12 -6.69
C ASN A 202 2.17 -16.20 -6.79
N ALA A 203 1.61 -17.36 -7.16
CA ALA A 203 0.17 -17.53 -7.26
C ALA A 203 -0.51 -17.50 -5.87
N GLU A 204 0.12 -18.10 -4.86
CA GLU A 204 -0.34 -18.03 -3.47
C GLU A 204 -0.26 -16.60 -2.92
N PHE A 205 0.82 -15.87 -3.23
CA PHE A 205 0.90 -14.44 -2.91
C PHE A 205 -0.24 -13.66 -3.56
N PHE A 206 -0.44 -13.83 -4.86
CA PHE A 206 -1.45 -13.09 -5.62
C PHE A 206 -2.87 -13.36 -5.11
N LYS A 207 -3.16 -14.62 -4.76
CA LYS A 207 -4.43 -15.01 -4.16
C LYS A 207 -4.63 -14.31 -2.80
N ALA A 208 -3.66 -14.43 -1.89
CA ALA A 208 -3.75 -13.81 -0.57
C ALA A 208 -3.82 -12.27 -0.65
N PHE A 209 -3.12 -11.67 -1.59
CA PHE A 209 -3.18 -10.22 -1.83
C PHE A 209 -4.57 -9.79 -2.28
N ALA A 210 -5.16 -10.49 -3.26
CA ALA A 210 -6.52 -10.23 -3.73
C ALA A 210 -7.56 -10.35 -2.61
N GLU A 211 -7.50 -11.41 -1.82
CA GLU A 211 -8.37 -11.64 -0.66
C GLU A 211 -8.20 -10.54 0.40
N GLY A 212 -6.96 -10.18 0.73
CA GLY A 212 -6.63 -9.10 1.66
C GLY A 212 -7.13 -7.74 1.18
N MET A 213 -7.05 -7.46 -0.13
CA MET A 213 -7.57 -6.23 -0.73
C MET A 213 -9.10 -6.15 -0.66
N VAL A 214 -9.80 -7.25 -0.93
CA VAL A 214 -11.26 -7.34 -0.79
C VAL A 214 -11.65 -7.11 0.67
N LYS A 215 -10.99 -7.79 1.61
CA LYS A 215 -11.24 -7.68 3.04
C LYS A 215 -10.93 -6.29 3.60
N MET A 216 -9.81 -5.69 3.23
CA MET A 216 -9.49 -4.31 3.58
C MET A 216 -10.59 -3.36 3.08
N SER A 217 -11.13 -3.60 1.89
CA SER A 217 -12.21 -2.78 1.35
C SER A 217 -13.53 -2.93 2.12
N SER A 218 -13.85 -4.10 2.65
CA SER A 218 -15.13 -4.40 3.32
C SER A 218 -15.09 -4.19 4.84
N SER A 219 -13.98 -4.52 5.50
CA SER A 219 -13.82 -4.43 6.96
C SER A 219 -13.74 -2.98 7.47
N ILE A 220 -13.26 -2.05 6.63
CA ILE A 220 -13.13 -0.65 7.04
C ILE A 220 -14.48 0.05 6.88
N LYS A 221 -15.33 0.00 7.91
CA LYS A 221 -16.60 0.73 8.14
C LYS A 221 -17.12 1.64 7.00
N PRO A 222 -17.64 1.08 5.89
CA PRO A 222 -18.06 1.87 4.74
C PRO A 222 -19.35 2.66 5.05
N LEU A 223 -19.44 3.88 4.52
CA LEU A 223 -20.71 4.60 4.46
C LEU A 223 -21.53 4.06 3.28
N THR A 224 -22.74 3.59 3.55
CA THR A 224 -23.67 3.00 2.57
C THR A 224 -25.07 3.58 2.72
N GLY A 225 -25.97 3.27 1.76
CA GLY A 225 -27.36 3.73 1.80
C GLY A 225 -27.49 5.25 1.72
N SER A 226 -28.16 5.86 2.70
CA SER A 226 -28.31 7.31 2.83
C SER A 226 -27.16 7.98 3.59
N ASN A 227 -26.24 7.22 4.19
CA ASN A 227 -25.14 7.78 4.97
C ASN A 227 -24.04 8.36 4.07
N GLY A 228 -23.65 9.61 4.30
CA GLY A 228 -22.66 10.31 3.47
C GLY A 228 -23.23 10.79 2.13
N GLN A 229 -22.36 11.14 1.19
CA GLN A 229 -22.73 11.77 -0.09
C GLN A 229 -21.95 11.23 -1.29
N ILE A 230 -22.38 11.58 -2.50
CA ILE A 230 -21.56 11.40 -3.70
C ILE A 230 -21.01 12.78 -4.06
N ARG A 231 -19.72 13.02 -3.83
CA ARG A 231 -19.12 14.33 -4.07
C ARG A 231 -18.97 14.60 -5.56
N ILE A 232 -19.31 15.80 -5.98
CA ILE A 232 -19.01 16.29 -7.34
C ILE A 232 -17.53 16.68 -7.44
N ASN A 233 -16.96 17.18 -6.35
CA ASN A 233 -15.55 17.51 -6.23
C ASN A 233 -14.97 16.84 -4.98
N CYS A 234 -14.09 15.86 -5.14
CA CYS A 234 -13.54 15.09 -4.02
C CYS A 234 -12.77 15.93 -2.99
N ARG A 235 -12.32 17.13 -3.34
CA ARG A 235 -11.55 18.02 -2.45
C ARG A 235 -12.41 18.76 -1.43
N LYS A 236 -13.73 18.81 -1.62
CA LYS A 236 -14.68 19.48 -0.72
C LYS A 236 -15.94 18.65 -0.52
N THR A 237 -16.70 18.94 0.53
CA THR A 237 -18.08 18.48 0.61
C THR A 237 -18.92 19.19 -0.45
N ASN A 238 -20.04 18.59 -0.86
CA ASN A 238 -21.01 19.33 -1.69
C ASN A 238 -21.58 20.52 -0.93
#